data_AF-B0EEY1-F1
#
_entry.id   AF-B0EEY1-F1
#
_cell.length_a   1.000
_cell.length_b   1.000
_cell.length_c   1.000
_cell.angle_alpha   90.00
_cell.angle_beta   90.00
_cell.angle_gamma   90.00
#
_symmetry.space_group_name_H-M   'P 1'
#
loop_
_entity.id
_entity.type
_entity.pdbx_description
1 polymer ?
#
loop_
_entity_poly.entity_id
_entity_poly.type
_entity_poly.pdbx_seq_one_letter_code
_entity_poly.pdbx_strand_id
1 'polypeptide(L)'
;MTSYTLNKGSCGFGSVQWSFKRRVSFAKVCLEVMTKDSDVNDNNWAIAESKFISKELKDSYYNKVANAAKKAGSTVEAWAEAFTDYYERPAGSDRNMSAEGNECKKRRGIARSIYDHLKSQNAF
;
A
#
# COMPACT_ATOMS: atom_id res chain seq x y z
N MET A 1 20.38 -20.66 15.06
CA MET A 1 19.06 -20.43 14.43
C MET A 1 18.38 -19.33 15.23
N THR A 2 18.45 -18.09 14.76
CA THR A 2 17.96 -16.92 15.51
C THR A 2 16.44 -16.82 15.31
N SER A 3 15.67 -16.97 16.38
CA SER A 3 14.21 -16.88 16.37
C SER A 3 13.79 -15.41 16.36
N TYR A 4 13.27 -14.93 15.24
CA TYR A 4 12.55 -13.64 15.20
C TYR A 4 11.20 -13.83 15.88
N THR A 5 11.15 -13.52 17.17
CA THR A 5 9.88 -13.51 17.91
C THR A 5 9.07 -12.31 17.43
N LEU A 6 8.24 -12.52 16.40
CA LEU A 6 7.31 -11.51 15.89
C LEU A 6 6.23 -11.26 16.95
N ASN A 7 6.45 -10.24 17.78
CA ASN A 7 5.50 -9.84 18.82
C ASN A 7 4.13 -9.51 18.19
N LYS A 8 3.08 -10.20 18.65
CA LYS A 8 1.69 -10.12 18.16
C LYS A 8 1.02 -8.74 18.34
N GLY A 9 1.66 -7.79 19.03
CA GLY A 9 1.11 -6.46 19.35
C GLY A 9 1.64 -5.29 18.50
N SER A 10 2.33 -5.54 17.38
CA SER A 10 3.08 -4.47 16.71
C SER A 10 2.25 -3.65 15.71
N CYS A 11 2.49 -2.35 15.69
CA CYS A 11 1.98 -1.33 14.76
C CYS A 11 2.06 -1.75 13.27
N GLY A 12 1.43 -0.97 12.38
CA GLY A 12 1.60 -1.17 10.94
C GLY A 12 3.07 -1.13 10.49
N PHE A 13 3.36 -1.76 9.36
CA PHE A 13 4.72 -1.96 8.86
C PHE A 13 4.80 -1.72 7.34
N GLY A 14 5.91 -1.13 6.88
CA GLY A 14 6.14 -0.84 5.47
C GLY A 14 5.29 0.32 4.93
N SER A 15 5.43 0.60 3.63
CA SER A 15 4.83 1.77 2.97
C SER A 15 3.30 1.89 3.11
N VAL A 16 2.58 0.77 3.18
CA VAL A 16 1.11 0.73 3.31
C VAL A 16 0.63 0.21 4.67
N GLN A 17 1.51 0.22 5.68
CA GLN A 17 1.16 -0.08 7.08
C GLN A 17 0.53 -1.47 7.27
N TRP A 18 1.15 -2.52 6.72
CA TRP A 18 0.65 -3.89 6.78
C TRP A 18 0.39 -4.39 8.21
N SER A 19 -0.79 -4.99 8.41
CA SER A 19 -1.10 -5.76 9.61
C SER A 19 -0.18 -6.98 9.76
N PHE A 20 -0.11 -7.54 10.97
CA PHE A 20 0.74 -8.68 11.28
C PHE A 20 0.60 -9.85 10.28
N LYS A 21 -0.63 -10.18 9.89
CA LYS A 21 -0.90 -11.27 8.93
C LYS A 21 -0.26 -11.00 7.56
N ARG A 22 -0.35 -9.76 7.09
CA ARG A 22 0.20 -9.36 5.78
C ARG A 22 1.72 -9.30 5.81
N ARG A 23 2.34 -8.97 6.95
CA ARG A 23 3.80 -9.02 7.14
C ARG A 23 4.40 -10.40 6.99
N VAL A 24 3.73 -11.45 7.46
CA VAL A 24 4.22 -12.83 7.30
C VAL A 24 4.27 -13.21 5.81
N SER A 25 3.28 -12.78 5.03
CA SER A 25 3.27 -12.96 3.58
C SER A 25 4.33 -12.10 2.88
N PHE A 26 4.51 -10.85 3.31
CA PHE A 26 5.56 -9.96 2.81
C PHE A 26 6.96 -10.55 3.02
N ALA A 27 7.22 -11.14 4.19
CA ALA A 27 8.51 -11.78 4.48
C ALA A 27 8.88 -12.88 3.47
N LYS A 28 7.90 -13.59 2.90
CA LYS A 28 8.16 -14.57 1.82
C LYS A 28 8.64 -13.90 0.54
N VAL A 29 8.08 -12.74 0.19
CA VAL A 29 8.54 -11.96 -0.96
C VAL A 29 9.94 -11.38 -0.71
N CYS A 30 10.23 -10.96 0.52
CA CYS A 30 11.58 -10.55 0.91
C CYS A 30 12.61 -11.66 0.64
N LEU A 31 12.30 -12.92 0.97
CA LEU A 31 13.20 -14.05 0.71
C LEU A 31 13.40 -14.34 -0.79
N GLU A 32 12.49 -13.92 -1.67
CA GLU A 32 12.65 -14.03 -3.12
C GLU A 32 13.53 -12.92 -3.71
N VAL A 33 13.54 -11.74 -3.09
CA VAL A 33 14.23 -10.53 -3.61
C VAL A 33 15.59 -10.33 -2.93
N MET A 34 15.70 -10.69 -1.66
CA MET A 34 16.90 -10.55 -0.82
C MET A 34 17.37 -11.93 -0.40
N THR A 35 18.19 -12.54 -1.25
CA THR A 35 18.60 -13.95 -1.12
C THR A 35 19.84 -14.12 -0.24
N LYS A 36 20.58 -13.04 -0.02
CA LYS A 36 21.78 -12.95 0.81
C LYS A 36 21.71 -11.70 1.68
N ASP A 37 22.45 -11.68 2.79
CA ASP A 37 22.45 -10.53 3.72
C ASP A 37 22.90 -9.22 3.05
N SER A 38 23.81 -9.28 2.07
CA SER A 38 24.25 -8.12 1.28
C SER A 38 23.13 -7.48 0.45
N ASP A 39 22.06 -8.22 0.18
CA ASP A 39 20.93 -7.76 -0.62
C ASP A 39 19.97 -6.91 0.23
N VAL A 40 20.14 -6.85 1.56
CA VAL A 40 19.29 -6.05 2.45
C VAL A 40 19.70 -4.58 2.35
N ASN A 41 19.06 -3.86 1.43
CA ASN A 41 19.23 -2.43 1.21
C ASN A 41 17.91 -1.79 0.76
N ASP A 42 17.86 -0.46 0.76
CA ASP A 42 16.63 0.30 0.48
C ASP A 42 16.04 0.00 -0.90
N ASN A 43 16.88 -0.23 -1.91
CA ASN A 43 16.42 -0.52 -3.27
C ASN A 43 15.71 -1.89 -3.33
N ASN A 44 16.34 -2.92 -2.79
CA ASN A 44 15.76 -4.27 -2.77
C ASN A 44 14.54 -4.33 -1.84
N TRP A 45 14.52 -3.52 -0.77
CA TRP A 45 13.36 -3.34 0.07
C TRP A 45 12.17 -2.77 -0.72
N ALA A 46 12.37 -1.67 -1.45
CA ALA A 46 11.34 -1.05 -2.29
C ALA A 46 10.84 -1.98 -3.41
N ILE A 47 11.73 -2.79 -4.00
CA ILE A 47 11.37 -3.83 -4.97
C ILE A 47 10.48 -4.90 -4.33
N ALA A 48 10.85 -5.38 -3.14
CA ALA A 48 10.06 -6.38 -2.42
C ALA A 48 8.66 -5.83 -2.08
N GLU A 49 8.57 -4.59 -1.58
CA GLU A 49 7.28 -3.94 -1.28
C GLU A 49 6.42 -3.82 -2.54
N SER A 50 6.99 -3.32 -3.63
CA SER A 50 6.29 -3.16 -4.91
C SER A 50 5.78 -4.50 -5.48
N LYS A 51 6.60 -5.55 -5.39
CA LYS A 51 6.24 -6.90 -5.83
C LYS A 51 5.10 -7.48 -5.00
N PHE A 52 5.15 -7.28 -3.67
CA PHE A 52 4.11 -7.77 -2.77
C PHE A 52 2.77 -7.05 -2.98
N ILE A 53 2.77 -5.71 -3.07
CA ILE A 53 1.56 -4.91 -3.36
C ILE A 53 0.95 -5.34 -4.70
N SER A 54 1.78 -5.49 -5.74
CA SER A 54 1.33 -5.91 -7.07
C SER A 54 0.68 -7.30 -7.05
N LYS A 55 1.23 -8.23 -6.28
CA LYS A 55 0.66 -9.57 -6.10
C LYS A 55 -0.68 -9.51 -5.37
N GLU A 56 -0.76 -8.81 -4.24
CA GLU A 56 -2.02 -8.68 -3.50
C GLU A 56 -3.12 -8.01 -4.33
N LEU A 57 -2.77 -6.96 -5.09
CA LEU A 57 -3.67 -6.35 -6.04
C LEU A 57 -4.17 -7.41 -7.02
N LYS A 58 -3.31 -8.09 -7.78
CA LYS A 58 -3.74 -9.08 -8.79
C LYS A 58 -4.62 -10.19 -8.21
N ASP A 59 -4.26 -10.70 -7.03
CA ASP A 59 -4.89 -11.90 -6.48
C ASP A 59 -6.27 -11.60 -5.85
N SER A 60 -6.52 -10.39 -5.35
CA SER A 60 -7.72 -10.16 -4.51
C SER A 60 -8.32 -8.75 -4.53
N TYR A 61 -7.57 -7.73 -4.94
CA TYR A 61 -8.01 -6.34 -4.75
C TYR A 61 -8.08 -5.50 -6.03
N TYR A 62 -7.33 -5.87 -7.07
CA TYR A 62 -7.17 -5.09 -8.29
C TYR A 62 -8.50 -4.84 -8.97
N ASN A 63 -9.31 -5.88 -9.17
CA ASN A 63 -10.62 -5.71 -9.81
C ASN A 63 -11.54 -4.79 -9.01
N LYS A 64 -11.46 -4.80 -7.67
CA LYS A 64 -12.28 -3.91 -6.82
C LYS A 64 -11.80 -2.46 -6.92
N VAL A 65 -10.51 -2.24 -6.72
CA VAL A 65 -9.88 -0.91 -6.82
C VAL A 65 -10.07 -0.33 -8.22
N ALA A 66 -9.75 -1.09 -9.27
CA ALA A 66 -9.84 -0.65 -10.65
C ALA A 66 -11.28 -0.38 -11.08
N ASN A 67 -12.25 -1.21 -10.70
CA ASN A 67 -13.65 -0.97 -11.05
C ASN A 67 -14.21 0.28 -10.34
N ALA A 68 -13.87 0.47 -9.07
CA ALA A 68 -14.28 1.65 -8.32
C ALA A 68 -13.66 2.93 -8.90
N ALA A 69 -12.35 2.93 -9.15
CA ALA A 69 -11.66 4.06 -9.76
C ALA A 69 -12.19 4.39 -11.16
N LYS A 70 -12.45 3.37 -12.00
CA LYS A 70 -13.02 3.55 -13.33
C LYS A 70 -14.42 4.15 -13.28
N LYS A 71 -15.28 3.65 -12.39
CA LYS A 71 -16.63 4.19 -12.19
C LYS A 71 -16.61 5.65 -11.74
N ALA A 72 -15.60 6.06 -10.98
CA ALA A 72 -15.41 7.43 -10.49
C ALA A 72 -14.62 8.34 -11.46
N GLY A 73 -14.40 7.93 -12.72
CA GLY A 73 -13.80 8.78 -13.75
C GLY A 73 -12.29 8.60 -13.95
N SER A 74 -11.67 7.61 -13.31
CA SER A 74 -10.24 7.24 -13.50
C SER A 74 -9.24 8.36 -13.22
N THR A 75 -9.59 9.37 -12.42
CA THR A 75 -8.66 10.40 -11.97
C THR A 75 -7.70 9.85 -10.92
N VAL A 76 -6.56 10.51 -10.71
CA VAL A 76 -5.59 10.11 -9.67
C VAL A 76 -6.25 10.09 -8.28
N GLU A 77 -7.15 11.02 -8.00
CA GLU A 77 -7.92 11.06 -6.76
C GLU A 77 -8.88 9.88 -6.65
N ALA A 78 -9.56 9.50 -7.75
CA ALA A 78 -10.44 8.35 -7.77
C ALA A 78 -9.69 7.04 -7.50
N TRP A 79 -8.46 6.92 -8.02
CA TRP A 79 -7.58 5.79 -7.71
C TRP A 79 -7.12 5.79 -6.24
N ALA A 80 -6.78 6.95 -5.68
CA ALA A 80 -6.37 7.07 -4.29
C ALA A 80 -7.50 6.73 -3.31
N GLU A 81 -8.72 7.18 -3.61
CA GLU A 81 -9.93 6.87 -2.84
C GLU A 81 -10.26 5.37 -2.92
N ALA A 82 -10.32 4.81 -4.14
CA ALA A 82 -10.56 3.37 -4.32
C ALA A 82 -9.49 2.49 -3.63
N PHE A 83 -8.23 2.91 -3.63
CA PHE A 83 -7.17 2.18 -2.93
C PHE A 83 -7.37 2.22 -1.40
N THR A 84 -7.74 3.38 -0.86
CA THR A 84 -8.02 3.55 0.57
C THR A 84 -9.18 2.63 1.01
N ASP A 85 -10.28 2.65 0.26
CA ASP A 85 -11.53 1.96 0.60
C ASP A 85 -11.41 0.43 0.47
N TYR A 86 -10.70 -0.06 -0.55
CA TYR A 86 -10.70 -1.49 -0.88
C TYR A 86 -9.42 -2.22 -0.44
N TYR A 87 -8.28 -1.55 -0.36
CA TYR A 87 -7.00 -2.18 -0.07
C TYR A 87 -6.47 -1.85 1.33
N GLU A 88 -6.41 -0.57 1.72
CA GLU A 88 -5.82 -0.17 3.01
C GLU A 88 -6.76 -0.40 4.18
N ARG A 89 -8.04 0.00 4.05
CA ARG A 89 -9.10 -0.21 5.05
C ARG A 89 -8.66 0.15 6.48
N PRO A 90 -8.23 1.41 6.72
CA PRO A 90 -7.70 1.83 8.01
C PRO A 90 -8.72 1.67 9.14
N ALA A 91 -8.24 1.34 10.34
CA ALA A 91 -9.06 1.20 11.54
C ALA A 91 -9.66 2.56 11.96
N GLY A 92 -10.85 2.85 11.44
CA GLY A 92 -11.53 4.13 11.59
C GLY A 92 -12.77 4.27 10.70
N SER A 93 -12.90 3.45 9.65
CA SER A 93 -14.05 3.46 8.74
C SER A 93 -15.39 3.06 9.38
N ASP A 94 -15.40 2.37 10.53
CA ASP A 94 -16.63 1.74 11.03
C ASP A 94 -17.36 2.54 12.12
N ARG A 95 -16.89 3.71 12.55
CA ARG A 95 -17.55 4.47 13.65
C ARG A 95 -17.67 5.99 13.47
N ASN A 96 -17.11 6.60 12.41
CA ASN A 96 -17.29 8.03 12.17
C ASN A 96 -17.08 8.40 10.69
N MET A 97 -18.18 8.49 9.91
CA MET A 97 -18.14 8.82 8.47
C MET A 97 -17.45 10.16 8.17
N SER A 98 -17.44 11.08 9.14
CA SER A 98 -16.75 12.38 9.05
C SER A 98 -15.21 12.26 9.11
N ALA A 99 -14.69 11.28 9.83
CA ALA A 99 -13.24 11.02 9.90
C ALA A 99 -12.75 10.32 8.63
N GLU A 100 -13.55 9.39 8.09
CA GLU A 100 -13.28 8.71 6.82
C GLU A 100 -13.26 9.71 5.65
N GLY A 101 -14.27 10.59 5.54
CA GLY A 101 -14.32 11.62 4.50
C GLY A 101 -13.13 12.59 4.54
N ASN A 102 -12.62 12.92 5.74
CA ASN A 102 -11.44 13.77 5.89
C ASN A 102 -10.14 13.07 5.49
N GLU A 103 -9.98 11.79 5.84
CA GLU A 103 -8.80 11.01 5.49
C GLU A 103 -8.75 10.74 3.97
N CYS A 104 -9.89 10.40 3.35
CA CYS A 104 -9.98 10.28 1.88
C CYS A 104 -9.71 11.63 1.20
N LYS A 105 -10.21 12.75 1.72
CA LYS A 105 -9.88 14.09 1.19
C LYS A 105 -8.38 14.40 1.28
N LYS A 106 -7.73 14.08 2.40
CA LYS A 106 -6.29 14.27 2.59
C LYS A 106 -5.47 13.43 1.62
N ARG A 107 -5.79 12.14 1.49
CA ARG A 107 -5.10 11.20 0.59
C ARG A 107 -5.26 11.59 -0.87
N ARG A 108 -6.45 12.04 -1.29
CA ARG A 108 -6.68 12.61 -2.62
C ARG A 108 -5.78 13.82 -2.90
N GLY A 109 -5.68 14.75 -1.96
CA GLY A 109 -4.81 15.93 -2.09
C GLY A 109 -3.34 15.55 -2.24
N ILE A 110 -2.85 14.59 -1.43
CA ILE A 110 -1.48 14.09 -1.53
C ILE A 110 -1.25 13.40 -2.88
N ALA A 111 -2.16 12.53 -3.31
CA ALA A 111 -2.04 11.82 -4.58
C ALA A 111 -2.00 12.76 -5.78
N ARG A 112 -2.86 13.80 -5.79
CA ARG A 112 -2.84 14.85 -6.80
C ARG A 112 -1.51 15.60 -6.79
N SER A 113 -1.04 16.01 -5.60
CA SER A 113 0.24 16.74 -5.47
C SER A 113 1.43 15.91 -5.99
N ILE A 114 1.48 14.62 -5.69
CA ILE A 114 2.53 13.72 -6.20
C ILE A 114 2.44 13.59 -7.71
N TYR A 115 1.23 13.38 -8.25
CA TYR A 115 1.02 13.25 -9.69
C TYR A 115 1.46 14.51 -10.45
N ASP A 116 1.06 15.69 -9.99
CA ASP A 116 1.43 16.95 -10.62
C ASP A 116 2.94 17.21 -10.52
N HIS A 117 3.56 16.85 -9.39
CA HIS A 117 5.01 16.94 -9.21
C HIS A 117 5.76 16.04 -10.19
N LEU A 118 5.43 14.75 -10.27
CA LEU A 118 6.07 13.80 -11.19
C LEU A 118 5.85 14.20 -12.65
N LYS A 119 4.67 14.73 -12.97
CA LYS A 119 4.35 15.22 -14.31
C LYS A 119 5.20 16.44 -14.68
N SER A 120 5.44 17.34 -13.74
CA SER A 120 6.31 18.52 -13.94
C SER A 120 7.78 18.13 -14.17
N GLN A 121 8.19 16.97 -13.66
CA GLN A 121 9.54 16.42 -13.82
C GLN A 121 9.70 15.54 -15.08
N ASN A 122 8.63 15.31 -15.84
CA ASN A 122 8.61 14.36 -16.95
C ASN A 122 9.12 12.95 -16.53
N ALA A 123 8.77 12.53 -15.31
CA ALA A 123 9.25 11.30 -14.68
C ALA A 123 8.33 10.07 -14.92
N PHE A 124 7.39 10.18 -15.87
CA PHE A 124 6.44 9.12 -16.23
C PHE A 124 6.85 8.38 -17.49
#